data_AF-A0A833DUX0-F1
#
_entry.id   AF-A0A833DUX0-F1
#
_cell.length_a   1.000
_cell.length_b   1.000
_cell.length_c   1.000
_cell.angle_alpha   90.00
_cell.angle_beta   90.00
_cell.angle_gamma   90.00
#
_symmetry.space_group_name_H-M   'P 1'
#
loop_
_entity.id
_entity.type
_entity.pdbx_description
1 polymer ?
#
loop_
_entity_poly.entity_id
_entity_poly.type
_entity_poly.pdbx_seq_one_letter_code
_entity_poly.pdbx_strand_id
1 'polypeptide(L)'
;MHSQELVFYIDEWIDEEDYEILKKFARYLGRDYRGSKFVIDVNRLVESLRKGEIKPNDVIDILTGYDAEFVTGSMDTLMEILNKYIPRISIKRVGHEILLQPSTYLGDIIKDLRESGILRYDKDRKVFVLTKPMYFFEVVHTLRSRGLEVVDETGFKERIPLPIKPTFRGSLREYQKEALEAWRRNNYRGVISLPTGAGKTVIAIAAICELSIRTLIVTYTKEQMFQWEEKLLEFTDIPRYMIGLFYGESKRVAPITIATYQSAFRYIDMLSPYFSLLIVDEAHHLPADKFKHIAENAIARYRMALSATVVREDGKHT
;
A
#
# COMPACT_ATOMS: atom_id res chain seq x y z
N MET A 1 19.71 -35.18 8.30
CA MET A 1 20.61 -34.41 9.18
C MET A 1 19.87 -34.18 10.48
N HIS A 2 20.34 -34.75 11.58
CA HIS A 2 19.81 -34.44 12.91
C HIS A 2 20.04 -32.93 13.16
N SER A 3 18.97 -32.14 13.12
CA SER A 3 19.02 -30.75 13.56
C SER A 3 19.42 -30.76 15.02
N GLN A 4 20.56 -30.14 15.34
CA GLN A 4 21.02 -29.96 16.71
C GLN A 4 19.91 -29.25 17.48
N GLU A 5 19.42 -29.85 18.57
CA GLU A 5 18.37 -29.24 19.38
C GLU A 5 18.90 -27.94 19.99
N LEU A 6 18.20 -26.81 19.81
CA LEU A 6 18.57 -25.55 20.48
C LEU A 6 17.93 -25.53 21.87
N VAL A 7 18.76 -25.61 22.89
CA VAL A 7 18.36 -25.62 24.29
C VAL A 7 18.81 -24.32 24.93
N PHE A 8 17.94 -23.69 25.72
CA PHE A 8 18.26 -22.46 26.44
C PHE A 8 17.65 -22.46 27.84
N TYR A 9 18.18 -21.59 28.70
CA TYR A 9 17.69 -21.32 30.04
C TYR A 9 17.17 -19.88 30.14
N ILE A 10 16.15 -19.69 30.97
CA ILE A 10 15.70 -18.39 31.46
C ILE A 10 15.72 -18.46 32.99
N ASP A 11 16.53 -17.62 33.64
CA ASP A 11 16.68 -17.62 35.10
C ASP A 11 15.60 -16.77 35.82
N GLU A 12 14.89 -15.94 35.06
CA GLU A 12 13.84 -15.08 35.58
C GLU A 12 12.46 -15.75 35.60
N TRP A 13 11.53 -15.12 36.32
CA TRP A 13 10.12 -15.51 36.28
C TRP A 13 9.48 -14.96 35.00
N ILE A 14 8.98 -15.86 34.17
CA ILE A 14 8.28 -15.51 32.93
C ILE A 14 6.81 -15.27 33.29
N ASP A 15 6.26 -14.13 32.88
CA ASP A 15 4.84 -13.88 33.07
C ASP A 15 3.95 -14.80 32.20
N GLU A 16 2.65 -14.79 32.47
CA GLU A 16 1.71 -15.68 31.80
C GLU A 16 1.58 -15.39 30.30
N GLU A 17 1.64 -14.12 29.89
CA GLU A 17 1.47 -13.71 28.50
C GLU A 17 2.68 -14.14 27.66
N ASP A 18 3.89 -13.86 28.14
CA ASP A 18 5.13 -14.28 27.47
C ASP A 18 5.30 -15.80 27.49
N TYR A 19 4.85 -16.47 28.56
CA TYR A 19 4.85 -17.94 28.60
C TYR A 19 3.91 -18.55 27.57
N GLU A 20 2.73 -17.96 27.32
CA GLU A 20 1.85 -18.37 26.24
C GLU A 20 2.52 -18.24 24.87
N ILE A 21 3.27 -17.17 24.62
CA ILE A 21 4.03 -16.99 23.37
C ILE A 21 5.18 -18.00 23.29
N LEU A 22 5.93 -18.21 24.38
CA LEU A 22 7.05 -19.13 24.43
C LEU A 22 6.63 -20.57 24.14
N LYS A 23 5.44 -20.98 24.62
CA LYS A 23 4.85 -22.28 24.29
C LYS A 23 4.58 -22.48 22.79
N LYS A 24 4.45 -21.42 21.99
CA LYS A 24 4.23 -21.50 20.54
C LYS A 24 5.51 -21.82 19.75
N PHE A 25 6.69 -21.69 20.34
CA PHE A 25 7.95 -22.00 19.64
C PHE A 25 8.93 -22.89 20.42
N ALA A 26 8.70 -23.10 21.71
CA ALA A 26 9.56 -23.90 22.57
C ALA A 26 8.77 -24.89 23.44
N ARG A 27 9.45 -25.96 23.86
CA ARG A 27 8.96 -26.94 24.81
C ARG A 27 9.72 -26.80 26.12
N TYR A 28 8.99 -26.70 27.22
CA TYR A 28 9.54 -26.72 28.57
C TYR A 28 10.09 -28.11 28.92
N LEU A 29 11.32 -28.14 29.46
CA LEU A 29 12.02 -29.37 29.85
C LEU A 29 12.15 -29.54 31.38
N GLY A 30 11.76 -28.53 32.16
CA GLY A 30 11.90 -28.52 33.62
C GLY A 30 12.64 -27.28 34.12
N ARG A 31 12.81 -27.18 35.44
CA ARG A 31 13.55 -26.10 36.11
C ARG A 31 14.62 -26.72 36.99
N ASP A 32 15.82 -26.16 36.94
CA ASP A 32 16.94 -26.54 37.81
C ASP A 32 17.58 -25.29 38.44
N TYR A 33 18.80 -25.41 38.98
CA TYR A 33 19.51 -24.32 39.65
C TYR A 33 19.90 -23.16 38.71
N ARG A 34 19.85 -23.35 37.38
CA ARG A 34 20.09 -22.32 36.37
C ARG A 34 18.80 -21.65 35.88
N GLY A 35 17.65 -22.05 36.43
CA GLY A 35 16.35 -21.56 36.00
C GLY A 35 15.57 -22.53 35.12
N SER A 36 14.60 -21.98 34.38
CA SER A 36 13.67 -22.71 33.54
C SER A 36 14.33 -23.11 32.22
N LYS A 37 14.33 -24.41 31.91
CA LYS A 37 14.97 -24.99 30.73
C LYS A 37 13.97 -25.21 29.61
N PHE A 38 14.33 -24.82 28.40
CA PHE A 38 13.51 -24.96 27.21
C PHE A 38 14.32 -25.52 26.04
N VAL A 39 13.61 -26.12 25.09
CA VAL A 39 14.14 -26.49 23.77
C VAL A 39 13.27 -25.89 22.68
N ILE A 40 13.89 -25.29 21.66
CA ILE A 40 13.18 -24.79 20.48
C ILE A 40 12.56 -25.99 19.74
N ASP A 41 11.25 -25.95 19.62
CA ASP A 41 10.47 -26.92 18.84
C ASP A 41 10.29 -26.33 17.44
N VAL A 42 11.20 -26.67 16.52
CA VAL A 42 11.23 -26.10 15.16
C VAL A 42 9.91 -26.33 14.43
N ASN A 43 9.29 -27.49 14.59
CA ASN A 43 8.01 -27.78 13.93
C ASN A 43 6.90 -26.86 14.44
N ARG A 44 6.85 -26.66 15.76
CA ARG A 44 5.87 -25.77 16.38
C ARG A 44 6.10 -24.31 16.02
N LEU A 45 7.35 -23.86 16.09
CA LEU A 45 7.76 -22.52 15.64
C LEU A 45 7.30 -22.27 14.21
N VAL A 46 7.58 -23.20 13.29
CA VAL A 46 7.18 -23.11 11.88
C VAL A 46 5.65 -23.06 11.73
N GLU A 47 4.92 -23.90 12.48
CA GLU A 47 3.46 -23.93 12.43
C GLU A 47 2.84 -22.63 12.94
N SER A 48 3.31 -22.10 14.08
CA SER A 48 2.82 -20.87 14.66
C SER A 48 3.18 -19.64 13.82
N LEU A 49 4.37 -19.61 13.19
CA LEU A 49 4.71 -18.59 12.20
C LEU A 49 3.78 -18.63 10.98
N ARG A 50 3.43 -19.83 10.48
CA ARG A 50 2.52 -20.01 9.33
C ARG A 50 1.07 -19.65 9.63
N LYS A 51 0.63 -19.84 10.87
CA LYS A 51 -0.70 -19.43 11.32
C LYS A 51 -0.75 -17.93 11.67
N GLY A 52 0.40 -17.27 11.74
CA GLY A 52 0.50 -15.88 12.20
C GLY A 52 0.20 -15.72 13.69
N GLU A 53 0.33 -16.79 14.47
CA GLU A 53 0.13 -16.79 15.93
C GLU A 53 1.27 -16.10 16.69
N ILE A 54 2.45 -16.05 16.06
CA ILE A 54 3.66 -15.34 16.48
C ILE A 54 4.37 -14.78 15.25
N LYS A 55 5.15 -13.72 15.45
CA LYS A 55 6.08 -13.16 14.48
C LYS A 55 7.52 -13.54 14.85
N PRO A 56 8.47 -13.48 13.90
CA PRO A 56 9.88 -13.70 14.20
C PRO A 56 10.41 -12.77 15.29
N ASN A 57 9.97 -11.50 15.30
CA ASN A 57 10.38 -10.54 16.32
C ASN A 57 9.86 -10.92 17.70
N ASP A 58 8.63 -11.45 17.83
CA ASP A 58 8.10 -11.88 19.13
C ASP A 58 8.99 -12.96 19.78
N VAL A 59 9.55 -13.86 18.96
CA VAL A 59 10.51 -14.88 19.43
C VAL A 59 11.81 -14.24 19.89
N ILE A 60 12.32 -13.27 19.13
CA ILE A 60 13.56 -12.55 19.44
C ILE A 60 13.38 -11.75 20.73
N ASP A 61 12.33 -10.93 20.79
CA ASP A 61 12.02 -10.01 21.87
C ASP A 61 11.90 -10.75 23.21
N ILE A 62 11.21 -11.91 23.24
CA ILE A 62 11.12 -12.76 24.44
C ILE A 62 12.49 -13.26 24.87
N LEU A 63 13.26 -13.85 23.96
CA LEU A 63 14.54 -14.44 24.34
C LEU A 63 15.57 -13.39 24.75
N THR A 64 15.55 -12.20 24.15
CA THR A 64 16.40 -11.09 24.58
C THR A 64 15.89 -10.39 25.83
N GLY A 65 14.57 -10.32 26.03
CA GLY A 65 13.95 -9.65 27.18
C GLY A 65 14.17 -10.38 28.50
N TYR A 66 14.30 -11.72 28.43
CA TYR A 66 14.59 -12.58 29.58
C TYR A 66 16.05 -13.08 29.64
N ASP A 67 16.96 -12.44 28.89
CA ASP A 67 18.39 -12.79 28.84
C ASP A 67 18.66 -14.30 28.65
N ALA A 68 17.97 -14.93 27.70
CA ALA A 68 17.99 -16.36 27.51
C ALA A 68 19.40 -16.90 27.22
N GLU A 69 19.89 -17.81 28.07
CA GLU A 69 21.21 -18.43 27.94
C GLU A 69 21.14 -19.72 27.10
N PHE A 70 21.69 -19.69 25.89
CA PHE A 70 21.78 -20.88 25.04
C PHE A 70 22.84 -21.88 25.54
N VAL A 71 22.43 -23.13 25.73
CA VAL A 71 23.28 -24.28 26.07
C VAL A 71 23.81 -24.94 24.81
N THR A 72 22.96 -25.01 23.78
CA THR A 72 23.29 -25.58 22.48
C THR A 72 22.81 -24.64 21.38
N GLY A 73 23.70 -24.38 20.41
CA GLY A 73 23.50 -23.33 19.41
C GLY A 73 23.74 -21.94 20.01
N SER A 74 23.21 -20.93 19.33
CA SER A 74 23.27 -19.54 19.73
C SER A 74 22.07 -18.78 19.21
N MET A 75 21.96 -17.51 19.59
CA MET A 75 21.01 -16.58 18.99
C MET A 75 21.18 -16.51 17.47
N ASP A 76 22.41 -16.57 16.95
CA ASP A 76 22.67 -16.61 15.50
C ASP A 76 22.11 -17.89 14.86
N THR A 77 22.24 -19.04 15.53
CA THR A 77 21.65 -20.29 15.04
C THR A 77 20.13 -20.22 15.00
N LEU A 78 19.49 -19.59 15.99
CA LEU A 78 18.05 -19.35 15.98
C LEU A 78 17.66 -18.40 14.83
N MET A 79 18.42 -17.33 14.62
CA MET A 79 18.21 -16.40 13.51
C MET A 79 18.31 -17.11 12.15
N GLU A 80 19.25 -18.04 11.97
CA GLU A 80 19.33 -18.88 10.76
C GLU A 80 18.08 -19.74 10.57
N ILE A 81 17.54 -20.33 11.65
CA ILE A 81 16.29 -21.10 11.61
C ILE A 81 15.11 -20.19 11.26
N LEU A 82 14.96 -19.06 11.93
CA LEU A 82 13.90 -18.10 11.65
C LEU A 82 13.97 -17.67 10.18
N ASN A 83 15.12 -17.21 9.70
CA ASN A 83 15.33 -16.82 8.31
C ASN A 83 15.01 -17.93 7.30
N LYS A 84 15.26 -19.20 7.65
CA LYS A 84 14.93 -20.34 6.80
C LYS A 84 13.43 -20.61 6.71
N TYR A 85 12.66 -20.27 7.74
CA TYR A 85 11.25 -20.66 7.88
C TYR A 85 10.26 -19.50 7.87
N ILE A 86 10.73 -18.24 7.86
CA ILE A 86 9.89 -17.07 7.65
C ILE A 86 9.09 -17.27 6.35
N PRO A 87 7.75 -17.16 6.40
CA PRO A 87 6.94 -17.24 5.21
C PRO A 87 7.32 -16.09 4.27
N ARG A 88 7.82 -16.44 3.08
CA ARG A 88 8.22 -15.49 2.05
C ARG A 88 7.14 -15.37 1.00
N ILE A 89 6.92 -14.15 0.51
CA ILE A 89 6.03 -13.89 -0.62
C ILE A 89 6.73 -12.99 -1.63
N SER A 90 6.81 -13.47 -2.87
CA SER A 90 7.34 -12.70 -4.00
C SER A 90 6.19 -12.04 -4.73
N ILE A 91 6.31 -10.74 -5.00
CA ILE A 91 5.32 -9.97 -5.74
C ILE A 91 5.92 -9.55 -7.07
N LYS A 92 5.28 -9.94 -8.17
CA LYS A 92 5.76 -9.68 -9.53
C LYS A 92 4.65 -9.10 -10.39
N ARG A 93 5.04 -8.27 -11.35
CA ARG A 93 4.12 -7.77 -12.38
C ARG A 93 4.28 -8.64 -13.63
N VAL A 94 3.18 -9.22 -14.11
CA VAL A 94 3.13 -10.00 -15.36
C VAL A 94 2.08 -9.37 -16.27
N GLY A 95 2.54 -8.63 -17.28
CA GLY A 95 1.66 -7.77 -18.08
C GLY A 95 0.96 -6.71 -17.23
N HIS A 96 -0.36 -6.81 -17.12
CA HIS A 96 -1.20 -5.93 -16.29
C HIS A 96 -1.55 -6.53 -14.93
N GLU A 97 -1.31 -7.83 -14.71
CA GLU A 97 -1.59 -8.49 -13.45
C GLU A 97 -0.44 -8.31 -12.45
N ILE A 98 -0.81 -8.20 -11.18
CA ILE A 98 0.12 -8.21 -10.05
C ILE A 98 -0.06 -9.54 -9.34
N LEU A 99 0.95 -10.38 -9.40
CA LEU A 99 0.95 -11.75 -8.89
C LEU A 99 1.74 -11.80 -7.59
N LEU A 100 1.18 -12.47 -6.58
CA LEU A 100 1.81 -12.75 -5.30
C LEU A 100 2.02 -14.27 -5.20
N GLN A 101 3.28 -14.69 -5.27
CA GLN A 101 3.71 -16.07 -5.16
C GLN A 101 4.26 -16.33 -3.77
N PRO A 102 3.54 -17.07 -2.90
CA PRO A 102 4.09 -17.45 -1.62
C PRO A 102 5.05 -18.64 -1.78
N SER A 103 6.07 -18.71 -0.91
CA SER A 103 6.98 -19.87 -0.81
C SER A 103 6.35 -21.05 -0.06
N THR A 104 5.27 -20.79 0.68
CA THR A 104 4.56 -21.77 1.50
C THR A 104 3.07 -21.44 1.59
N TYR A 105 2.29 -22.30 2.22
CA TYR A 105 0.88 -22.02 2.49
C TYR A 105 0.77 -20.92 3.56
N LEU A 106 0.07 -19.83 3.25
CA LEU A 106 -0.05 -18.65 4.13
C LEU A 106 -1.25 -18.70 5.09
N GLY A 107 -2.11 -19.71 5.00
CA GLY A 107 -3.22 -19.91 5.94
C GLY A 107 -4.06 -18.67 6.20
N ASP A 108 -4.23 -18.35 7.49
CA ASP A 108 -5.03 -17.22 7.98
C ASP A 108 -4.34 -15.86 7.81
N ILE A 109 -3.03 -15.83 7.57
CA ILE A 109 -2.25 -14.58 7.42
C ILE A 109 -2.81 -13.71 6.28
N ILE A 110 -3.43 -14.28 5.26
CA ILE A 110 -4.00 -13.53 4.13
C ILE A 110 -5.51 -13.71 3.99
N LYS A 111 -6.19 -14.29 4.98
CA LYS A 111 -7.61 -14.66 4.88
C LYS A 111 -8.51 -13.46 4.67
N ASP A 112 -8.32 -12.40 5.44
CA ASP A 112 -9.05 -11.13 5.32
C ASP A 112 -8.83 -10.46 3.94
N LEU A 113 -7.60 -10.51 3.40
CA LEU A 113 -7.29 -9.99 2.07
C LEU A 113 -8.00 -10.79 0.96
N ARG A 114 -8.24 -12.08 1.18
CA ARG A 114 -9.00 -12.94 0.26
C ARG A 114 -10.50 -12.72 0.39
N GLU A 115 -11.03 -12.65 1.61
CA GLU A 115 -12.45 -12.47 1.89
C GLU A 115 -12.96 -11.08 1.46
N SER A 116 -12.13 -10.04 1.60
CA SER A 116 -12.42 -8.69 1.07
C SER A 116 -12.33 -8.61 -0.46
N GLY A 117 -11.92 -9.69 -1.13
CA GLY A 117 -11.77 -9.78 -2.58
C GLY A 117 -10.55 -9.05 -3.13
N ILE A 118 -9.62 -8.55 -2.29
CA ILE A 118 -8.38 -7.89 -2.72
C ILE A 118 -7.42 -8.89 -3.36
N LEU A 119 -7.36 -10.12 -2.83
CA LEU A 119 -6.56 -11.21 -3.38
C LEU A 119 -7.46 -12.34 -3.88
N ARG A 120 -7.26 -12.74 -5.14
CA ARG A 120 -7.91 -13.92 -5.73
C ARG A 120 -6.89 -15.02 -5.96
N TYR A 121 -7.16 -16.24 -5.50
CA TYR A 121 -6.28 -17.37 -5.78
C TYR A 121 -6.50 -17.88 -7.21
N ASP A 122 -5.43 -17.97 -7.98
CA ASP A 122 -5.38 -18.62 -9.29
C ASP A 122 -4.83 -20.05 -9.09
N LYS A 123 -5.69 -21.05 -9.28
CA LYS A 123 -5.37 -22.46 -9.01
C LYS A 123 -4.36 -23.02 -10.01
N ASP A 124 -4.44 -22.59 -11.26
CA ASP A 124 -3.63 -23.11 -12.35
C ASP A 124 -2.19 -22.63 -12.20
N ARG A 125 -2.02 -21.34 -11.89
CA ARG A 125 -0.73 -20.71 -11.67
C ARG A 125 -0.19 -20.87 -10.24
N LYS A 126 -1.02 -21.33 -9.30
CA LYS A 126 -0.71 -21.44 -7.86
C LYS A 126 -0.17 -20.13 -7.26
N VAL A 127 -0.78 -19.01 -7.67
CA VAL A 127 -0.47 -17.65 -7.24
C VAL A 127 -1.72 -16.96 -6.71
N PHE A 128 -1.54 -15.88 -5.97
CA PHE A 128 -2.61 -14.91 -5.73
C PHE A 128 -2.50 -13.77 -6.74
N VAL A 129 -3.63 -13.31 -7.26
CA VAL A 129 -3.74 -12.14 -8.12
C VAL A 129 -4.30 -11.01 -7.27
N LEU A 130 -3.62 -9.86 -7.25
CA LEU A 130 -4.15 -8.62 -6.69
C LEU A 130 -5.21 -8.06 -7.64
N THR A 131 -6.47 -8.11 -7.23
CA THR A 131 -7.62 -7.72 -8.07
C THR A 131 -7.87 -6.22 -8.07
N LYS A 132 -7.36 -5.53 -7.04
CA LYS A 132 -7.53 -4.09 -6.82
C LYS A 132 -6.16 -3.45 -6.61
N PRO A 133 -5.45 -3.09 -7.69
CA PRO A 133 -4.14 -2.44 -7.65
C PRO A 133 -4.05 -1.23 -6.70
N MET A 134 -5.15 -0.54 -6.42
CA MET A 134 -5.21 0.54 -5.44
C MET A 134 -4.75 0.18 -4.03
N TYR A 135 -4.83 -1.09 -3.65
CA TYR A 135 -4.41 -1.58 -2.34
C TYR A 135 -2.96 -2.09 -2.34
N PHE A 136 -2.20 -1.95 -3.43
CA PHE A 136 -0.86 -2.53 -3.55
C PHE A 136 0.05 -2.21 -2.36
N PHE A 137 0.24 -0.93 -2.03
CA PHE A 137 1.12 -0.53 -0.93
C PHE A 137 0.58 -0.94 0.45
N GLU A 138 -0.75 -0.95 0.61
CA GLU A 138 -1.41 -1.41 1.85
C GLU A 138 -1.23 -2.92 2.04
N VAL A 139 -1.35 -3.71 0.97
CA VAL A 139 -1.09 -5.15 0.98
C VAL A 139 0.37 -5.42 1.31
N VAL A 140 1.32 -4.74 0.66
CA VAL A 140 2.77 -4.89 0.96
C VAL A 140 3.05 -4.57 2.44
N HIS A 141 2.49 -3.47 2.95
CA HIS A 141 2.64 -3.08 4.35
C HIS A 141 2.04 -4.13 5.30
N THR A 142 0.81 -4.58 5.03
CA THR A 142 0.09 -5.59 5.83
C THR A 142 0.81 -6.93 5.85
N LEU A 143 1.37 -7.38 4.72
CA LEU A 143 2.13 -8.64 4.68
C LEU A 143 3.40 -8.52 5.53
N ARG A 144 4.15 -7.41 5.41
CA ARG A 144 5.34 -7.16 6.24
C ARG A 144 5.02 -7.06 7.73
N SER A 145 3.95 -6.34 8.09
CA SER A 145 3.56 -6.17 9.50
C SER A 145 3.08 -7.46 10.15
N ARG A 146 2.64 -8.43 9.34
CA ARG A 146 2.30 -9.82 9.75
C ARG A 146 3.52 -10.76 9.77
N GLY A 147 4.73 -10.24 9.58
CA GLY A 147 5.98 -11.01 9.72
C GLY A 147 6.40 -11.76 8.44
N LEU A 148 5.82 -11.45 7.27
CA LEU A 148 6.24 -12.04 6.02
C LEU A 148 7.45 -11.31 5.44
N GLU A 149 8.39 -12.09 4.90
CA GLU A 149 9.42 -11.56 4.03
C GLU A 149 8.78 -11.25 2.66
N VAL A 150 8.62 -9.96 2.35
CA VAL A 150 8.04 -9.51 1.08
C VAL A 150 9.14 -9.09 0.10
N VAL A 151 9.28 -9.87 -0.97
CA VAL A 151 10.20 -9.57 -2.09
C VAL A 151 9.40 -8.96 -3.24
N ASP A 152 9.47 -7.63 -3.33
CA ASP A 152 8.77 -6.84 -4.35
C ASP A 152 9.66 -6.65 -5.59
N GLU A 153 9.29 -7.30 -6.69
CA GLU A 153 9.94 -7.21 -8.00
C GLU A 153 9.12 -6.38 -9.01
N THR A 154 8.06 -5.69 -8.56
CA THR A 154 7.17 -4.93 -9.46
C THR A 154 7.79 -3.64 -9.97
N GLY A 155 8.75 -3.09 -9.21
CA GLY A 155 9.34 -1.78 -9.47
C GLY A 155 8.41 -0.59 -9.14
N PHE A 156 7.23 -0.84 -8.55
CA PHE A 156 6.33 0.23 -8.16
C PHE A 156 6.92 1.08 -7.04
N LYS A 157 6.73 2.38 -7.16
CA LYS A 157 7.17 3.35 -6.15
C LYS A 157 5.96 4.11 -5.66
N GLU A 158 5.82 4.14 -4.34
CA GLU A 158 4.76 4.88 -3.69
C GLU A 158 4.80 6.37 -4.01
N ARG A 159 6.03 6.89 -4.17
CA ARG A 159 6.30 8.27 -4.51
C ARG A 159 7.27 8.34 -5.68
N ILE A 160 6.79 8.78 -6.84
CA ILE A 160 7.59 9.05 -8.03
C ILE A 160 7.69 10.58 -8.17
N PRO A 161 8.86 11.19 -7.90
CA PRO A 161 8.98 12.63 -7.93
C PRO A 161 8.82 13.19 -9.35
N LEU A 162 8.35 14.44 -9.43
CA LEU A 162 8.51 15.23 -10.63
C LEU A 162 10.02 15.54 -10.84
N PRO A 163 10.49 15.66 -12.09
CA PRO A 163 11.84 16.12 -12.41
C PRO A 163 12.23 17.49 -11.82
N ILE A 164 11.24 18.32 -11.48
CA ILE A 164 11.42 19.62 -10.83
C ILE A 164 10.49 19.69 -9.61
N LYS A 165 10.80 20.61 -8.68
CA LYS A 165 9.86 21.01 -7.62
C LYS A 165 9.11 22.25 -8.07
N PRO A 166 7.88 22.15 -8.59
CA PRO A 166 7.19 23.30 -9.14
C PRO A 166 6.70 24.27 -8.07
N THR A 167 6.70 25.55 -8.42
CA THR A 167 6.18 26.64 -7.59
C THR A 167 4.74 26.95 -7.98
N PHE A 168 3.84 26.99 -7.00
CA PHE A 168 2.49 27.48 -7.20
C PHE A 168 2.49 29.02 -7.28
N ARG A 169 1.95 29.56 -8.38
CA ARG A 169 1.89 31.01 -8.68
C ARG A 169 0.57 31.66 -8.30
N GLY A 170 -0.40 30.90 -7.81
CA GLY A 170 -1.70 31.42 -7.37
C GLY A 170 -1.73 31.76 -5.88
N SER A 171 -2.89 32.24 -5.44
CA SER A 171 -3.24 32.31 -4.02
C SER A 171 -4.53 31.51 -3.78
N LEU A 172 -4.56 30.76 -2.68
CA LEU A 172 -5.74 30.03 -2.26
C LEU A 172 -6.58 30.90 -1.33
N ARG A 173 -7.90 30.89 -1.53
CA ARG A 173 -8.89 31.43 -0.57
C ARG A 173 -8.90 30.57 0.70
N GLU A 174 -9.38 31.10 1.83
CA GLU A 174 -9.35 30.37 3.11
C GLU A 174 -10.03 28.98 3.03
N TYR A 175 -11.24 28.90 2.48
CA TYR A 175 -11.93 27.61 2.30
C TYR A 175 -11.17 26.63 1.38
N GLN A 176 -10.35 27.13 0.45
CA GLN A 176 -9.53 26.30 -0.43
C GLN A 176 -8.33 25.74 0.32
N LYS A 177 -7.73 26.53 1.24
CA LYS A 177 -6.68 26.07 2.14
C LYS A 177 -7.22 25.02 3.11
N GLU A 178 -8.37 25.28 3.73
CA GLU A 178 -9.04 24.33 4.63
C GLU A 178 -9.33 22.99 3.92
N ALA A 179 -9.81 23.03 2.68
CA ALA A 179 -10.03 21.82 1.89
C ALA A 179 -8.74 21.03 1.62
N LEU A 180 -7.65 21.72 1.29
CA LEU A 180 -6.34 21.09 1.08
C LEU A 180 -5.77 20.50 2.37
N GLU A 181 -5.94 21.19 3.51
CA GLU A 181 -5.54 20.71 4.83
C GLU A 181 -6.37 19.52 5.30
N ALA A 182 -7.68 19.51 5.06
CA ALA A 182 -8.53 18.36 5.33
C ALA A 182 -8.08 17.13 4.52
N TRP A 183 -7.77 17.32 3.24
CA TRP A 183 -7.22 16.27 2.39
C TRP A 183 -5.86 15.76 2.89
N ARG A 184 -4.97 16.67 3.33
CA ARG A 184 -3.68 16.33 3.94
C ARG A 184 -3.87 15.48 5.21
N ARG A 185 -4.73 15.92 6.12
CA ARG A 185 -5.06 15.18 7.36
C ARG A 185 -5.65 13.80 7.08
N ASN A 186 -6.35 13.63 5.97
CA ASN A 186 -6.88 12.34 5.53
C ASN A 186 -5.86 11.52 4.70
N ASN A 187 -4.57 11.62 5.04
CA ASN A 187 -3.47 10.91 4.35
C ASN A 187 -3.48 11.11 2.83
N TYR A 188 -3.83 12.32 2.37
CA TYR A 188 -3.86 12.70 0.95
C TYR A 188 -4.81 11.84 0.11
N ARG A 189 -5.91 11.39 0.70
CA ARG A 189 -6.99 10.65 0.03
C ARG A 189 -8.32 11.33 0.33
N GLY A 190 -9.13 11.62 -0.68
CA GLY A 190 -10.47 12.14 -0.42
C GLY A 190 -11.16 12.79 -1.61
N VAL A 191 -12.37 13.27 -1.35
CA VAL A 191 -13.19 14.02 -2.29
C VAL A 191 -13.27 15.47 -1.82
N ILE A 192 -12.90 16.41 -2.69
CA ILE A 192 -13.11 17.84 -2.49
C ILE A 192 -14.43 18.21 -3.18
N SER A 193 -15.46 18.43 -2.38
CA SER A 193 -16.80 18.82 -2.84
C SER A 193 -16.99 20.32 -2.65
N LEU A 194 -16.99 21.06 -3.76
CA LEU A 194 -17.22 22.50 -3.76
C LEU A 194 -18.13 22.90 -4.94
N PRO A 195 -18.90 24.00 -4.85
CA PRO A 195 -19.69 24.50 -5.97
C PRO A 195 -18.87 24.77 -7.24
N THR A 196 -19.52 24.75 -8.39
CA THR A 196 -18.90 25.15 -9.66
C THR A 196 -18.40 26.61 -9.56
N GLY A 197 -17.23 26.90 -10.12
CA GLY A 197 -16.61 28.23 -10.01
C GLY A 197 -15.85 28.50 -8.69
N ALA A 198 -15.91 27.59 -7.70
CA ALA A 198 -15.17 27.73 -6.44
C ALA A 198 -13.65 27.48 -6.56
N GLY A 199 -13.14 27.21 -7.77
CA GLY A 199 -11.71 27.02 -8.01
C GLY A 199 -11.15 25.65 -7.60
N LYS A 200 -11.94 24.56 -7.74
CA LYS A 200 -11.50 23.17 -7.48
C LYS A 200 -10.20 22.81 -8.20
N THR A 201 -10.06 23.21 -9.46
CA THR A 201 -8.83 23.01 -10.23
C THR A 201 -7.62 23.67 -9.58
N VAL A 202 -7.78 24.86 -9.01
CA VAL A 202 -6.68 25.61 -8.36
C VAL A 202 -6.20 24.89 -7.09
N ILE A 203 -7.13 24.31 -6.31
CA ILE A 203 -6.78 23.47 -5.15
C ILE A 203 -5.96 22.26 -5.59
N ALA A 204 -6.39 21.59 -6.65
CA ALA A 204 -5.69 20.42 -7.17
C ALA A 204 -4.31 20.77 -7.74
N ILE A 205 -4.15 21.92 -8.39
CA ILE A 205 -2.84 22.42 -8.84
C ILE A 205 -1.93 22.71 -7.65
N ALA A 206 -2.45 23.36 -6.60
CA ALA A 206 -1.69 23.57 -5.36
C ALA A 206 -1.25 22.24 -4.73
N ALA A 207 -2.10 21.21 -4.75
CA ALA A 207 -1.75 19.86 -4.29
C ALA A 207 -0.64 19.20 -5.13
N ILE A 208 -0.66 19.38 -6.46
CA ILE A 208 0.40 18.91 -7.37
C ILE A 208 1.73 19.58 -7.00
N CYS A 209 1.72 20.89 -6.74
CA CYS A 209 2.91 21.62 -6.30
C CYS A 209 3.41 21.16 -4.93
N GLU A 210 2.52 21.04 -3.94
CA GLU A 210 2.85 20.58 -2.59
C GLU A 210 3.51 19.19 -2.61
N LEU A 211 2.91 18.23 -3.31
CA LEU A 211 3.43 16.88 -3.36
C LEU A 211 4.64 16.75 -4.29
N SER A 212 4.70 17.50 -5.39
CA SER A 212 5.78 17.44 -6.39
C SER A 212 6.03 16.02 -6.91
N ILE A 213 4.96 15.28 -7.22
CA ILE A 213 5.01 13.89 -7.71
C ILE A 213 4.30 13.72 -9.05
N ARG A 214 4.66 12.65 -9.77
CA ARG A 214 4.02 12.31 -11.03
C ARG A 214 2.52 12.10 -10.82
N THR A 215 1.75 12.78 -11.65
CA THR A 215 0.31 12.94 -11.46
C THR A 215 -0.45 12.53 -12.73
N LEU A 216 -1.47 11.69 -12.55
CA LEU A 216 -2.48 11.41 -13.56
C LEU A 216 -3.74 12.22 -13.22
N ILE A 217 -4.17 13.07 -14.14
CA ILE A 217 -5.40 13.85 -14.04
C ILE A 217 -6.40 13.24 -15.03
N VAL A 218 -7.60 12.93 -14.57
CA VAL A 218 -8.67 12.36 -15.39
C VAL A 218 -9.79 13.39 -15.50
N THR A 219 -10.11 13.81 -16.71
CA THR A 219 -11.18 14.78 -17.00
C THR A 219 -12.32 14.13 -17.78
N TYR A 220 -13.52 14.71 -17.76
CA TYR A 220 -14.68 14.15 -18.45
C TYR A 220 -14.57 14.37 -19.98
N THR A 221 -14.24 15.58 -20.42
CA THR A 221 -14.14 15.93 -21.84
C THR A 221 -12.75 16.36 -22.29
N LYS A 222 -12.56 16.47 -23.62
CA LYS A 222 -11.33 16.96 -24.27
C LYS A 222 -11.14 18.45 -24.00
N GLU A 223 -12.21 19.23 -23.98
CA GLU A 223 -12.21 20.66 -23.71
C GLU A 223 -11.73 20.93 -22.28
N GLN A 224 -12.23 20.17 -21.30
CA GLN A 224 -11.77 20.26 -19.91
C GLN A 224 -10.29 19.88 -19.78
N MET A 225 -9.84 18.86 -20.51
CA MET A 225 -8.43 18.45 -20.53
C MET A 225 -7.52 19.61 -20.99
N PHE A 226 -7.88 20.32 -22.06
CA PHE A 226 -7.13 21.50 -22.51
C PHE A 226 -7.18 22.65 -21.50
N GLN A 227 -8.34 22.92 -20.91
CA GLN A 227 -8.46 23.93 -19.84
C GLN A 227 -7.59 23.60 -18.62
N TRP A 228 -7.44 22.31 -18.30
CA TRP A 228 -6.52 21.85 -17.25
C TRP A 228 -5.06 22.11 -17.60
N GLU A 229 -4.65 21.86 -18.85
CA GLU A 229 -3.30 22.19 -19.33
C GLU A 229 -3.03 23.69 -19.20
N GLU A 230 -3.95 24.53 -19.67
CA GLU A 230 -3.84 25.99 -19.61
C GLU A 230 -3.68 26.47 -18.16
N LYS A 231 -4.52 25.98 -17.25
CA LYS A 231 -4.43 26.34 -15.82
C LYS A 231 -3.13 25.86 -15.17
N LEU A 232 -2.63 24.67 -15.53
CA LEU A 232 -1.32 24.22 -15.04
C LEU A 232 -0.22 25.19 -15.46
N LEU A 233 -0.22 25.64 -16.71
CA LEU A 233 0.77 26.60 -17.22
C LEU A 233 0.62 28.00 -16.63
N GLU A 234 -0.61 28.41 -16.33
CA GLU A 234 -0.91 29.69 -15.68
C GLU A 234 -0.46 29.71 -14.21
N PHE A 235 -0.83 28.69 -13.44
CA PHE A 235 -0.66 28.65 -11.99
C PHE A 235 0.64 28.00 -11.53
N THR A 236 1.52 27.58 -12.44
CA THR A 236 2.80 26.95 -12.08
C THR A 236 3.95 27.39 -12.98
N ASP A 237 5.16 27.03 -12.60
CA ASP A 237 6.38 27.13 -13.42
C ASP A 237 6.70 25.82 -14.17
N ILE A 238 5.74 24.90 -14.28
CA ILE A 238 5.93 23.62 -14.95
C ILE A 238 6.08 23.81 -16.46
N PRO A 239 7.17 23.34 -17.08
CA PRO A 239 7.32 23.39 -18.52
C PRO A 239 6.26 22.56 -19.23
N ARG A 240 5.70 23.08 -20.33
CA ARG A 240 4.68 22.39 -21.15
C ARG A 240 5.09 20.98 -21.57
N TYR A 241 6.38 20.74 -21.85
CA TYR A 241 6.85 19.40 -22.23
C TYR A 241 6.68 18.36 -21.11
N MET A 242 6.51 18.76 -19.85
CA MET A 242 6.24 17.85 -18.73
C MET A 242 4.75 17.49 -18.59
N ILE A 243 3.87 18.14 -19.37
CA ILE A 243 2.41 17.93 -19.37
C ILE A 243 2.02 17.13 -20.62
N GLY A 244 1.64 15.88 -20.42
CA GLY A 244 1.19 14.96 -21.47
C GLY A 244 -0.33 15.00 -21.61
N LEU A 245 -0.82 14.97 -22.84
CA LEU A 245 -2.24 14.82 -23.14
C LEU A 245 -2.50 13.40 -23.66
N PHE A 246 -3.43 12.69 -23.04
CA PHE A 246 -3.72 11.29 -23.33
C PHE A 246 -5.21 11.09 -23.63
N TYR A 247 -5.57 11.18 -24.90
CA TYR A 247 -6.94 11.05 -25.40
C TYR A 247 -6.97 10.30 -26.74
N GLY A 248 -8.10 10.25 -27.45
CA GLY A 248 -8.24 9.49 -28.71
C GLY A 248 -7.09 9.69 -29.71
N GLU A 249 -6.78 10.93 -30.05
CA GLU A 249 -5.81 11.30 -31.11
C GLU A 249 -4.37 11.42 -30.60
N SER A 250 -4.16 11.62 -29.30
CA SER A 250 -2.83 11.81 -28.71
C SER A 250 -2.61 10.87 -27.54
N LYS A 251 -1.48 10.16 -27.54
CA LYS A 251 -1.11 9.18 -26.50
C LYS A 251 0.15 9.60 -25.76
N ARG A 252 0.28 10.90 -25.48
CA ARG A 252 1.49 11.46 -24.87
C ARG A 252 1.46 11.28 -23.35
N VAL A 253 2.28 10.36 -22.86
CA VAL A 253 2.54 10.19 -21.42
C VAL A 253 3.73 11.08 -21.02
N ALA A 254 3.57 11.85 -19.95
CA ALA A 254 4.60 12.71 -19.36
C ALA A 254 4.50 12.70 -17.82
N PRO A 255 5.44 13.30 -17.06
CA PRO A 255 5.41 13.31 -15.60
C PRO A 255 4.07 13.78 -15.00
N ILE A 256 3.42 14.76 -15.62
CA ILE A 256 2.01 15.07 -15.40
C ILE A 256 1.28 14.66 -16.67
N THR A 257 0.28 13.80 -16.57
CA THR A 257 -0.53 13.39 -17.72
C THR A 257 -1.99 13.68 -17.45
N ILE A 258 -2.65 14.34 -18.39
CA ILE A 258 -4.08 14.63 -18.38
C ILE A 258 -4.72 13.70 -19.39
N ALA A 259 -5.65 12.88 -18.94
CA ALA A 259 -6.34 11.89 -19.75
C ALA A 259 -7.85 12.14 -19.76
N THR A 260 -8.49 11.93 -20.91
CA THR A 260 -9.96 11.86 -20.92
C THR A 260 -10.42 10.58 -20.23
N TYR A 261 -11.60 10.64 -19.62
CA TYR A 261 -12.20 9.52 -18.90
C TYR A 261 -12.23 8.23 -19.72
N GLN A 262 -12.65 8.30 -20.99
CA GLN A 262 -12.69 7.13 -21.88
C GLN A 262 -11.31 6.52 -22.10
N SER A 263 -10.27 7.35 -22.18
CA SER A 263 -8.90 6.88 -22.36
C SER A 263 -8.32 6.33 -21.07
N ALA A 264 -8.56 6.99 -19.94
CA ALA A 264 -8.19 6.47 -18.62
C ALA A 264 -8.85 5.10 -18.38
N PHE A 265 -10.16 4.96 -18.62
CA PHE A 265 -10.87 3.69 -18.49
C PHE A 265 -10.26 2.57 -19.32
N ARG A 266 -9.83 2.84 -20.56
CA ARG A 266 -9.25 1.82 -21.46
C ARG A 266 -7.80 1.47 -21.13
N TYR A 267 -7.02 2.43 -20.60
CA TYR A 267 -5.57 2.32 -20.51
C TYR A 267 -5.03 2.44 -19.08
N ILE A 268 -5.89 2.38 -18.05
CA ILE A 268 -5.48 2.56 -16.66
C ILE A 268 -4.37 1.58 -16.26
N ASP A 269 -4.45 0.31 -16.67
CA ASP A 269 -3.45 -0.70 -16.32
C ASP A 269 -2.06 -0.43 -16.94
N MET A 270 -2.01 0.35 -18.02
CA MET A 270 -0.77 0.81 -18.64
C MET A 270 -0.25 2.09 -18.01
N LEU A 271 -1.15 3.05 -17.72
CA LEU A 271 -0.82 4.37 -17.18
C LEU A 271 -0.46 4.33 -15.69
N SER A 272 -1.24 3.59 -14.91
CA SER A 272 -1.21 3.51 -13.44
C SER A 272 0.19 3.39 -12.81
N PRO A 273 1.11 2.53 -13.31
CA PRO A 273 2.47 2.39 -12.79
C PRO A 273 3.34 3.66 -12.80
N TYR A 274 3.01 4.65 -13.64
CA TYR A 274 3.84 5.85 -13.81
C TYR A 274 3.49 7.00 -12.87
N PHE A 275 2.40 6.88 -12.10
CA PHE A 275 1.83 8.00 -11.34
C PHE A 275 1.62 7.63 -9.87
N SER A 276 1.92 8.59 -9.00
CA SER A 276 1.72 8.45 -7.55
C SER A 276 0.48 9.21 -7.07
N LEU A 277 0.05 10.24 -7.80
CA LEU A 277 -1.19 10.99 -7.55
C LEU A 277 -2.21 10.72 -8.66
N LEU A 278 -3.42 10.31 -8.28
CA LEU A 278 -4.60 10.29 -9.16
C LEU A 278 -5.51 11.46 -8.79
N ILE A 279 -5.81 12.31 -9.77
CA ILE A 279 -6.83 13.35 -9.67
C ILE A 279 -7.96 12.98 -10.63
N VAL A 280 -9.20 12.93 -10.14
CA VAL A 280 -10.38 12.74 -11.00
C VAL A 280 -11.26 13.97 -10.88
N ASP A 281 -11.38 14.71 -11.97
CA ASP A 281 -12.23 15.88 -12.04
C ASP A 281 -13.66 15.51 -12.44
N GLU A 282 -14.63 16.32 -12.02
CA GLU A 282 -16.05 16.13 -12.33
C GLU A 282 -16.56 14.71 -11.99
N ALA A 283 -16.12 14.18 -10.84
CA ALA A 283 -16.36 12.79 -10.46
C ALA A 283 -17.86 12.40 -10.36
N HIS A 284 -18.76 13.38 -10.20
CA HIS A 284 -20.21 13.16 -10.17
C HIS A 284 -20.83 12.87 -11.55
N HIS A 285 -20.16 13.20 -12.65
CA HIS A 285 -20.63 12.90 -14.00
C HIS A 285 -20.27 11.48 -14.47
N LEU A 286 -19.49 10.74 -13.67
CA LEU A 286 -18.97 9.45 -14.05
C LEU A 286 -19.92 8.32 -13.64
N PRO A 287 -20.28 7.39 -14.55
CA PRO A 287 -20.99 6.18 -14.17
C PRO A 287 -20.22 5.42 -13.08
N ALA A 288 -20.90 5.03 -12.02
CA ALA A 288 -20.28 4.46 -10.81
C ALA A 288 -19.31 3.32 -11.13
N ASP A 289 -19.68 2.39 -12.02
CA ASP A 289 -18.86 1.22 -12.37
C ASP A 289 -17.56 1.59 -13.11
N LYS A 290 -17.63 2.55 -14.01
CA LYS A 290 -16.47 2.96 -14.80
C LYS A 290 -15.53 3.87 -13.99
N PHE A 291 -16.06 4.71 -13.09
CA PHE A 291 -15.24 5.45 -12.12
C PHE A 291 -14.54 4.49 -11.18
N LYS A 292 -15.30 3.53 -10.64
CA LYS A 292 -14.77 2.46 -9.80
C LYS A 292 -13.65 1.70 -10.49
N HIS A 293 -13.78 1.39 -11.78
CA HIS A 293 -12.71 0.74 -12.54
C HIS A 293 -11.40 1.54 -12.56
N ILE A 294 -11.45 2.84 -12.88
CA ILE A 294 -10.24 3.69 -12.87
C ILE A 294 -9.66 3.79 -11.47
N ALA A 295 -10.52 4.00 -10.46
CA ALA A 295 -10.08 4.13 -9.08
C ALA A 295 -9.44 2.82 -8.56
N GLU A 296 -10.06 1.66 -8.79
CA GLU A 296 -9.57 0.37 -8.29
C GLU A 296 -8.27 -0.08 -8.97
N ASN A 297 -8.07 0.26 -10.25
CA ASN A 297 -6.89 -0.15 -11.04
C ASN A 297 -5.73 0.87 -11.04
N ALA A 298 -5.96 2.09 -10.53
CA ALA A 298 -4.87 3.00 -10.22
C ALA A 298 -4.08 2.52 -9.00
N ILE A 299 -2.75 2.42 -9.09
CA ILE A 299 -1.82 2.03 -8.00
C ILE A 299 -1.54 3.23 -7.09
N ALA A 300 -1.69 4.45 -7.62
CA ALA A 300 -1.46 5.72 -6.94
C ALA A 300 -1.97 5.72 -5.48
N ARG A 301 -1.07 5.98 -4.52
CA ARG A 301 -1.41 6.11 -3.09
C ARG A 301 -2.18 7.40 -2.82
N TYR A 302 -1.76 8.49 -3.46
CA TYR A 302 -2.35 9.82 -3.29
C TYR A 302 -3.53 9.98 -4.24
N ARG A 303 -4.67 10.45 -3.73
CA ARG A 303 -5.94 10.45 -4.48
C ARG A 303 -6.78 11.66 -4.16
N MET A 304 -7.23 12.37 -5.19
CA MET A 304 -8.13 13.50 -5.07
C MET A 304 -9.25 13.38 -6.09
N ALA A 305 -10.49 13.30 -5.64
CA ALA A 305 -11.64 13.48 -6.52
C ALA A 305 -12.18 14.91 -6.35
N LEU A 306 -12.45 15.59 -7.44
CA LEU A 306 -13.09 16.90 -7.43
C LEU A 306 -14.54 16.71 -7.88
N SER A 307 -15.48 17.16 -7.06
CA SER A 307 -16.91 17.03 -7.37
C SER A 307 -17.64 18.33 -7.11
N ALA A 308 -18.69 18.61 -7.91
CA ALA A 308 -19.63 19.65 -7.55
C ALA A 308 -20.47 19.15 -6.37
N THR A 309 -20.72 20.03 -5.41
CA THR A 309 -21.78 19.80 -4.44
C THR A 309 -23.09 19.80 -5.23
N VAL A 310 -23.71 18.64 -5.41
CA VAL A 310 -25.07 18.59 -5.93
C VAL A 310 -25.95 19.13 -4.80
N VAL A 311 -26.39 20.37 -4.91
CA VAL A 311 -27.49 20.84 -4.07
C VAL A 311 -28.71 20.06 -4.54
N ARG A 312 -29.02 18.97 -3.84
CA ARG A 312 -30.29 18.26 -3.98
C ARG A 312 -31.35 19.15 -3.33
N GLU A 313 -32.36 19.56 -4.09
CA GLU A 313 -33.45 20.48 -3.67
C GLU A 313 -34.27 19.97 -2.47
N ASP A 314 -34.01 18.73 -2.02
CA ASP A 314 -34.78 17.97 -1.03
C ASP A 314 -34.13 17.88 0.37
N GLY A 315 -33.04 18.60 0.64
CA GLY A 315 -32.66 19.01 2.01
C GLY A 315 -32.38 17.91 3.04
N LYS A 316 -32.10 16.66 2.64
CA LYS A 316 -31.76 15.57 3.57
C LYS A 316 -30.34 15.07 3.35
N HIS A 317 -29.48 15.33 4.34
CA HIS A 317 -28.14 14.74 4.46
C HIS A 317 -28.19 13.47 5.32
N THR A 318 -27.52 12.42 4.84
CA THR A 318 -26.84 11.40 5.66
C THR A 318 -25.51 11.09 5.00
#